data_AF-J7H098-F1
#
_entry.id   AF-J7H098-F1
#
_cell.length_a   1.000
_cell.length_b   1.000
_cell.length_c   1.000
_cell.angle_alpha   90.00
_cell.angle_beta   90.00
_cell.angle_gamma   90.00
#
_symmetry.space_group_name_H-M   'P 1'
#
loop_
_entity.id
_entity.type
_entity.pdbx_description
1 polymer ?
#
loop_
_entity_poly.entity_id
_entity_poly.type
_entity_poly.pdbx_seq_one_letter_code
_entity_poly.pdbx_strand_id
1 'polypeptide(L)' 'LAHASVGAFVTHCGWSSLLETIAGGVPMICRPFFGDQRVNARLVEDVLE' A
#
# COMPACT_ATOMS: atom_id res chain seq x y z
N LEU A 1 0.35 8.18 -7.80
CA LEU A 1 -0.59 7.07 -8.02
C LEU A 1 -1.75 7.42 -8.95
N ALA A 2 -2.20 8.68 -9.00
CA ALA A 2 -3.34 9.11 -9.84
C ALA A 2 -3.12 9.11 -11.38
N HIS A 3 -1.97 8.65 -11.88
CA HIS A 3 -1.73 8.63 -13.33
C HIS A 3 -2.29 7.35 -13.94
N ALA A 4 -3.08 7.44 -15.02
CA ALA A 4 -3.81 6.30 -15.60
C ALA A 4 -2.93 5.13 -16.05
N SER A 5 -1.65 5.37 -16.35
CA SER A 5 -0.68 4.32 -16.69
C SER A 5 -0.15 3.51 -15.50
N VAL A 6 -0.55 3.83 -14.26
CA VAL A 6 -0.10 3.10 -13.06
C VAL A 6 -1.00 1.89 -12.83
N GLY A 7 -0.44 0.68 -12.90
CA GLY A 7 -1.17 -0.57 -12.69
C GLY A 7 -0.98 -1.24 -11.32
N ALA A 8 0.12 -0.94 -10.61
CA ALA A 8 0.40 -1.47 -9.27
C ALA A 8 1.44 -0.59 -8.55
N PHE A 9 1.51 -0.70 -7.22
CA PHE A 9 2.46 0.04 -6.39
C PHE A 9 3.20 -0.86 -5.41
N VAL A 10 4.53 -0.97 -5.58
CA VAL A 10 5.41 -1.65 -4.61
C VAL A 10 5.71 -0.67 -3.48
N THR A 11 5.31 -1.01 -2.26
CA THR A 11 5.38 -0.09 -1.12
C THR A 11 5.96 -0.76 0.12
N HIS A 12 6.68 0.04 0.90
CA HIS A 12 7.10 -0.32 2.24
C HIS A 12 5.96 -0.33 3.28
N CYS A 13 4.73 -0.02 2.87
CA CYS A 13 3.54 0.00 3.75
C CYS A 13 3.57 1.11 4.82
N GLY A 14 4.22 2.23 4.53
CA GLY A 14 4.07 3.44 5.33
C GLY A 14 2.66 4.02 5.23
N TRP A 15 2.14 4.53 6.34
CA TRP A 15 0.73 4.95 6.46
C TRP A 15 0.29 5.97 5.39
N SER A 16 1.08 7.02 5.13
CA SER A 16 0.73 8.02 4.11
C SER A 16 0.64 7.42 2.71
N SER A 17 1.59 6.54 2.36
CA SER A 17 1.60 5.87 1.07
C SER A 17 0.41 4.93 0.90
N LEU A 18 -0.03 4.27 1.97
CA LEU A 18 -1.26 3.46 1.93
C LEU A 18 -2.49 4.33 1.61
N LEU A 19 -2.64 5.48 2.28
CA LEU A 19 -3.78 6.37 2.05
C LEU A 19 -3.82 6.89 0.60
N GLU A 20 -2.68 7.28 0.03
CA GLU A 20 -2.59 7.68 -1.38
C GLU A 20 -2.98 6.54 -2.33
N THR A 21 -2.63 5.31 -1.96
CA THR A 21 -2.89 4.13 -2.78
C THR A 21 -4.36 3.74 -2.76
N ILE A 22 -4.97 3.74 -1.58
CA ILE A 22 -6.40 3.51 -1.39
C ILE A 22 -7.21 4.59 -2.14
N ALA A 23 -6.85 5.86 -1.99
CA ALA A 23 -7.51 6.95 -2.70
C ALA A 23 -7.36 6.87 -4.23
N GLY A 24 -6.23 6.33 -4.69
CA GLY A 24 -5.95 6.11 -6.12
C GLY A 24 -6.52 4.80 -6.69
N GLY A 25 -7.02 3.89 -5.86
CA GLY A 25 -7.50 2.58 -6.29
C GLY A 25 -6.42 1.72 -6.95
N VAL A 26 -5.15 1.87 -6.56
CA VAL A 26 -4.03 1.13 -7.17
C VAL A 26 -3.72 -0.12 -6.33
N PRO A 27 -3.62 -1.33 -6.91
CA PRO A 27 -3.21 -2.53 -6.19
C PRO A 27 -1.81 -2.41 -5.57
N MET A 28 -1.59 -3.04 -4.41
CA MET A 28 -0.36 -2.91 -3.64
C MET A 28 0.49 -4.19 -3.68
N ILE A 29 1.80 -4.03 -3.64
CA ILE A 29 2.74 -5.12 -3.34
C ILE A 29 3.53 -4.70 -2.11
N CYS A 30 3.26 -5.35 -0.98
CA CYS A 30 3.76 -4.97 0.33
C CYS A 30 5.15 -5.55 0.62
N ARG A 31 6.12 -4.68 0.96
CA ARG A 31 7.47 -5.07 1.42
C ARG A 31 7.92 -4.22 2.62
N PRO A 32 7.45 -4.53 3.84
CA PRO A 32 7.74 -3.72 5.02
C PRO A 32 9.19 -3.88 5.52
N PHE A 33 9.73 -2.84 6.14
CA PHE A 33 11.09 -2.83 6.71
C PHE A 33 11.12 -2.66 8.23
N PHE A 34 10.48 -1.62 8.79
CA PHE A 34 10.57 -1.28 10.22
C PHE A 34 9.30 -0.62 10.76
N GLY A 35 9.22 -0.46 12.08
CA GLY A 35 8.10 0.23 12.74
C GLY A 35 6.75 -0.45 12.51
N ASP A 36 5.74 0.35 12.23
CA ASP A 36 4.34 -0.03 11.99
C ASP A 36 4.11 -0.70 10.63
N GLN A 37 5.07 -0.62 9.71
CA GLN A 37 4.95 -1.11 8.32
C GLN A 37 4.50 -2.57 8.23
N ARG A 38 4.90 -3.44 9.17
CA ARG A 38 4.49 -4.86 9.18
C ARG A 38 3.01 -5.03 9.55
N VAL A 39 2.52 -4.22 10.50
CA VAL A 39 1.10 -4.22 10.88
C VAL A 39 0.26 -3.66 9.74
N ASN A 40 0.75 -2.59 9.11
CA ASN A 40 0.12 -1.98 7.95
C ASN A 40 0.06 -2.95 6.76
N ALA A 41 1.14 -3.67 6.46
CA ALA A 41 1.16 -4.70 5.42
C ALA A 41 0.10 -5.78 5.69
N ARG A 42 0.02 -6.24 6.95
CA ARG A 42 -0.97 -7.24 7.36
C ARG A 42 -2.42 -6.73 7.27
N LEU A 43 -2.66 -5.47 7.60
CA LEU A 43 -3.96 -4.83 7.40
C LEU A 43 -4.35 -4.84 5.92
N VAL A 44 -3.41 -4.56 5.02
CA VAL A 44 -3.66 -4.60 3.58
C VAL A 44 -4.04 -6.03 3.15
N GLU A 45 -3.18 -7.01 3.42
CA GLU A 45 -3.35 -8.40 2.97
C GLU A 45 -4.57 -9.11 3.57
N ASP A 46 -4.84 -8.93 4.88
CA ASP A 46 -5.86 -9.71 5.59
C ASP A 46 -7.25 -9.03 5.62
N VAL A 47 -7.33 -7.73 5.33
CA VAL A 47 -8.57 -6.94 5.53
C VAL A 47 -8.97 -6.11 4.32
N LEU A 48 -8.01 -5.59 3.55
CA LEU A 48 -8.30 -4.65 2.45
C LEU A 48 -8.20 -5.26 1.05
N GLU A 49 -7.51 -6.39 0.89
CA GLU A 49 -7.46 -7.19 -0.35
C GLU A 49 -8.54 -8.28 -0.43
#